data_AF-A0A1H9TD33-F1
#
_entry.id   AF-A0A1H9TD33-F1
#
_cell.length_a   1.000
_cell.length_b   1.000
_cell.length_c   1.000
_cell.angle_alpha   90.00
_cell.angle_beta   90.00
_cell.angle_gamma   90.00
#
_symmetry.space_group_name_H-M   'P 1'
#
loop_
_entity.id
_entity.type
_entity.pdbx_description
1 polymer ?
#
loop_
_entity_poly.entity_id
_entity_poly.type
_entity_poly.pdbx_seq_one_letter_code
_entity_poly.pdbx_strand_id
1 'polypeptide(L)'
;MAGPAPTEGPELVPQDGVGEPDALQRLWTPHRMAYIRGEGKPDGQDSDGCPFCGLVRLDDAEALIIARGSTVYAVLNLYPYNPGHLMVVPYRHVADYTDLTAAETDELARFTQQAMRVARKVASPHGFNIGMNQGVVAGAGIAAHLHQHLVPRWGGDANFMPVIGHTKVLPQLLAETRTLLASAWAD
;
A
#
# COMPACT_ATOMS: atom_id res chain seq x y z
N MET A 1 45.05 22.40 -8.89
CA MET A 1 44.20 21.51 -9.72
C MET A 1 42.96 21.22 -8.89
N ALA A 2 41.85 21.93 -9.10
CA ALA A 2 40.59 21.66 -8.42
C ALA A 2 39.96 20.40 -9.02
N GLY A 3 39.54 19.46 -8.16
CA GLY A 3 38.92 18.20 -8.60
C GLY A 3 37.55 18.40 -9.25
N PRO A 4 37.06 17.42 -10.02
CA PRO A 4 35.78 17.54 -10.71
C PRO A 4 34.63 17.65 -9.70
N ALA A 5 33.67 18.53 -10.00
CA ALA A 5 32.44 18.70 -9.25
C ALA A 5 31.63 17.38 -9.24
N PRO A 6 30.87 17.10 -8.15
CA PRO A 6 30.06 15.90 -8.07
C PRO A 6 29.00 15.89 -9.17
N THR A 7 28.98 14.81 -9.96
CA THR A 7 27.97 14.53 -10.98
C THR A 7 26.58 14.58 -10.37
N GLU A 8 25.68 15.34 -10.99
CA GLU A 8 24.26 15.38 -10.63
C GLU A 8 23.72 13.94 -10.58
N GLY A 9 23.03 13.63 -9.49
CA GLY A 9 22.46 12.31 -9.25
C GLY A 9 21.40 11.95 -10.30
N PRO A 10 20.99 10.67 -10.35
CA PRO A 10 20.01 10.22 -11.35
C PRO A 10 18.72 11.02 -11.27
N GLU A 11 18.25 11.47 -12.44
CA GLU A 11 16.98 12.19 -12.61
C GLU A 11 15.81 11.26 -12.26
N LEU A 12 14.93 11.72 -11.36
CA LEU A 12 13.85 10.92 -10.80
C LEU A 12 12.52 11.30 -11.49
N VAL A 13 11.87 10.30 -12.08
CA VAL A 13 10.58 10.46 -12.77
C VAL A 13 9.42 10.24 -11.77
N PRO A 14 8.41 11.14 -11.70
CA PRO A 14 7.29 11.02 -10.77
C PRO A 14 6.35 9.83 -11.05
N GLN A 15 5.79 9.22 -10.01
CA GLN A 15 4.70 8.22 -10.08
C GLN A 15 3.74 8.38 -8.90
N ASP A 16 2.43 8.19 -9.13
CA ASP A 16 1.36 8.46 -8.16
C ASP A 16 1.01 7.24 -7.26
N GLY A 17 0.65 7.44 -5.97
CA GLY A 17 0.11 6.39 -5.08
C GLY A 17 -0.12 6.80 -3.60
N VAL A 18 -0.44 5.84 -2.71
CA VAL A 18 -1.14 6.06 -1.42
C VAL A 18 -0.42 5.58 -0.14
N GLY A 19 -0.34 6.43 0.91
CA GLY A 19 -0.18 6.08 2.35
C GLY A 19 0.33 7.23 3.26
N GLU A 20 0.27 7.06 4.59
CA GLU A 20 0.69 8.08 5.58
C GLU A 20 2.19 8.01 5.93
N PRO A 21 2.84 9.14 6.29
CA PRO A 21 4.23 9.16 6.71
C PRO A 21 4.41 8.59 8.12
N ASP A 22 5.27 7.59 8.27
CA ASP A 22 5.76 7.13 9.58
C ASP A 22 7.22 7.57 9.84
N ALA A 23 7.74 7.27 11.03
CA ALA A 23 9.10 7.62 11.45
C ALA A 23 10.21 6.79 10.77
N LEU A 24 9.87 5.83 9.89
CA LEU A 24 10.85 4.99 9.20
C LEU A 24 11.34 5.71 7.93
N GLN A 25 12.62 6.07 7.90
CA GLN A 25 13.34 6.29 6.65
C GLN A 25 13.35 4.98 5.85
N ARG A 26 12.64 4.93 4.74
CA ARG A 26 12.83 3.85 3.77
C ARG A 26 13.98 4.31 2.88
N LEU A 27 14.99 3.46 2.65
CA LEU A 27 16.13 3.77 1.76
C LEU A 27 15.74 3.79 0.27
N TRP A 28 14.48 4.13 0.01
CA TRP A 28 13.92 4.47 -1.27
C TRP A 28 13.21 5.82 -1.11
N THR A 29 13.71 6.78 -1.88
CA THR A 29 13.12 8.01 -2.42
C THR A 29 13.03 9.34 -1.62
N PRO A 30 13.46 10.48 -2.23
CA PRO A 30 13.37 11.86 -1.72
C PRO A 30 11.96 12.50 -1.75
N HIS A 31 10.91 11.75 -2.10
CA HIS A 31 9.51 12.24 -2.26
C HIS A 31 8.76 12.51 -0.94
N ARG A 32 9.40 12.30 0.21
CA ARG A 32 8.80 12.46 1.54
C ARG A 32 8.37 13.90 1.88
N MET A 33 8.93 14.92 1.23
CA MET A 33 8.83 16.31 1.70
C MET A 33 7.65 17.13 1.18
N ALA A 34 6.99 16.70 0.10
CA ALA A 34 5.84 17.44 -0.45
C ALA A 34 4.53 17.13 0.30
N TYR A 35 4.28 15.85 0.63
CA TYR A 35 3.04 15.44 1.29
C TYR A 35 2.92 15.89 2.75
N ILE A 36 4.05 15.96 3.49
CA ILE A 36 4.09 16.47 4.87
C ILE A 36 3.63 17.94 4.94
N ARG A 37 3.63 18.69 3.83
CA ARG A 37 3.17 20.08 3.74
C ARG A 37 1.66 20.22 3.55
N GLY A 38 0.89 19.13 3.52
CA GLY A 38 -0.57 19.18 3.53
C GLY A 38 -1.23 19.51 2.19
N GLU A 39 -0.48 19.44 1.08
CA GLU A 39 -1.06 19.61 -0.25
C GLU A 39 -1.76 18.30 -0.67
N GLY A 40 -3.10 18.29 -0.59
CA GLY A 40 -3.93 17.22 -1.18
C GLY A 40 -4.49 16.16 -0.24
N LYS A 41 -4.64 16.42 1.08
CA LYS A 41 -5.50 15.57 1.92
C LYS A 41 -6.96 15.85 1.56
N PRO A 42 -7.74 14.89 1.04
CA PRO A 42 -9.18 15.09 0.85
C PRO A 42 -9.84 15.20 2.23
N ASP A 43 -10.38 16.38 2.50
CA ASP A 43 -11.08 16.77 3.73
C ASP A 43 -12.53 16.24 3.77
N GLY A 44 -12.98 15.61 2.69
CA GLY A 44 -14.39 15.42 2.37
C GLY A 44 -14.89 13.98 2.46
N GLN A 45 -16.22 13.87 2.59
CA GLN A 45 -17.00 12.63 2.39
C GLN A 45 -17.17 12.30 0.89
N ASP A 46 -16.64 13.15 0.01
CA ASP A 46 -16.80 13.04 -1.43
C ASP A 46 -15.66 12.23 -2.06
N SER A 47 -15.96 11.54 -3.17
CA SER A 47 -14.97 10.75 -3.91
C SER A 47 -13.90 11.59 -4.62
N ASP A 48 -14.13 12.89 -4.76
CA ASP A 48 -13.23 13.78 -5.48
C ASP A 48 -11.95 14.02 -4.67
N GLY A 49 -10.80 13.68 -5.27
CA GLY A 49 -9.50 13.71 -4.59
C GLY A 49 -9.19 12.47 -3.75
N CYS A 50 -10.11 11.51 -3.63
CA CYS A 50 -9.80 10.23 -2.99
C CYS A 50 -8.89 9.38 -3.90
N PRO A 51 -7.68 9.02 -3.46
CA PRO A 51 -6.75 8.34 -4.35
C PRO A 51 -7.19 6.90 -4.64
N PHE A 52 -7.89 6.22 -3.70
CA PHE A 52 -8.47 4.89 -3.98
C PHE A 52 -9.56 4.93 -5.06
N CYS A 53 -10.35 6.00 -5.13
CA CYS A 53 -11.30 6.22 -6.23
C CYS A 53 -10.59 6.59 -7.54
N GLY A 54 -9.40 7.19 -7.47
CA GLY A 54 -8.58 7.49 -8.64
C GLY A 54 -7.91 6.26 -9.24
N LEU A 55 -7.30 5.40 -8.41
CA LEU A 55 -6.54 4.22 -8.82
C LEU A 55 -7.32 3.28 -9.74
N VAL A 56 -8.63 3.13 -9.50
CA VAL A 56 -9.47 2.20 -10.27
C VAL A 56 -9.63 2.60 -11.74
N ARG A 57 -9.33 3.87 -12.08
CA ARG A 57 -9.39 4.44 -13.44
C ARG A 57 -8.08 4.28 -14.22
N LEU A 58 -7.00 3.90 -13.54
CA LEU A 58 -5.68 3.68 -14.13
C LEU A 58 -5.51 2.20 -14.52
N ASP A 59 -4.50 1.94 -15.34
CA ASP A 59 -4.08 0.58 -15.67
C ASP A 59 -3.50 -0.12 -14.43
N ASP A 60 -3.71 -1.42 -14.32
CA ASP A 60 -3.37 -2.16 -13.09
C ASP A 60 -1.88 -2.11 -12.74
N ALA A 61 -1.01 -2.04 -13.75
CA ALA A 61 0.43 -1.93 -13.54
C ALA A 61 0.81 -0.57 -12.93
N GLU A 62 0.19 0.51 -13.40
CA GLU A 62 0.42 1.87 -12.92
C GLU A 62 -0.18 2.06 -11.52
N ALA A 63 -1.40 1.55 -11.31
CA ALA A 63 -2.12 1.62 -10.04
C ALA A 63 -1.59 0.66 -8.97
N LEU A 64 -0.66 -0.24 -9.33
CA LEU A 64 -0.23 -1.38 -8.51
C LEU A 64 -1.39 -2.30 -8.07
N ILE A 65 -2.46 -2.37 -8.85
CA ILE A 65 -3.61 -3.25 -8.61
C ILE A 65 -3.22 -4.69 -8.92
N ILE A 66 -3.43 -5.56 -7.95
CA ILE A 66 -3.10 -6.99 -8.02
C ILE A 66 -4.25 -7.76 -8.67
N ALA A 67 -5.48 -7.45 -8.26
CA ALA A 67 -6.68 -8.12 -8.73
C ALA A 67 -7.93 -7.27 -8.53
N ARG A 68 -8.92 -7.49 -9.41
CA ARG A 68 -10.21 -6.80 -9.42
C ARG A 68 -11.33 -7.81 -9.18
N GLY A 69 -12.16 -7.51 -8.18
CA GLY A 69 -13.40 -8.23 -7.91
C GLY A 69 -14.61 -7.49 -8.46
N SER A 70 -15.78 -7.87 -7.99
CA SER A 70 -17.07 -7.27 -8.33
C SER A 70 -17.37 -6.01 -7.52
N THR A 71 -17.06 -6.02 -6.22
CA THR A 71 -17.33 -4.94 -5.25
C THR A 71 -16.07 -4.43 -4.55
N VAL A 72 -14.96 -5.17 -4.65
CA VAL A 72 -13.66 -4.81 -4.07
C VAL A 72 -12.52 -5.05 -5.06
N TYR A 73 -11.35 -4.51 -4.77
CA TYR A 73 -10.09 -4.81 -5.45
C TYR A 73 -8.94 -4.95 -4.45
N ALA A 74 -7.86 -5.60 -4.87
CA ALA A 74 -6.62 -5.71 -4.10
C ALA A 74 -5.51 -4.88 -4.75
N VAL A 75 -4.79 -4.10 -3.96
CA VAL A 75 -3.74 -3.17 -4.42
C VAL A 75 -2.56 -3.18 -3.48
N LEU A 76 -1.33 -3.00 -3.98
CA LEU A 76 -0.18 -2.83 -3.10
C LEU A 76 -0.23 -1.50 -2.35
N ASN A 77 0.29 -1.50 -1.12
CA ASN A 77 0.58 -0.25 -0.43
C ASN A 77 1.85 0.38 -1.03
N LEU A 78 1.80 1.66 -1.39
CA LEU A 78 2.96 2.39 -1.92
C LEU A 78 4.07 2.52 -0.86
N TYR A 79 3.72 2.52 0.41
CA TYR A 79 4.62 2.61 1.55
C TYR A 79 4.53 1.33 2.40
N PRO A 80 4.99 0.19 1.86
CA PRO A 80 4.76 -1.10 2.48
C PRO A 80 5.50 -1.22 3.83
N TYR A 81 4.88 -1.92 4.79
CA TYR A 81 5.57 -2.31 6.01
C TYR A 81 6.56 -3.42 5.71
N ASN A 82 6.16 -4.43 4.93
CA ASN A 82 7.00 -5.51 4.44
C ASN A 82 6.69 -5.75 2.96
N PRO A 83 7.59 -6.39 2.19
CA PRO A 83 7.26 -6.85 0.84
C PRO A 83 5.95 -7.63 0.81
N GLY A 84 5.12 -7.34 -0.19
CA GLY A 84 3.78 -7.91 -0.30
C GLY A 84 2.72 -7.28 0.62
N HIS A 85 3.02 -6.16 1.31
CA HIS A 85 1.98 -5.37 1.98
C HIS A 85 0.98 -4.86 0.95
N LEU A 86 -0.24 -5.37 1.04
CA LEU A 86 -1.36 -5.01 0.18
C LEU A 86 -2.57 -4.59 0.99
N MET A 87 -3.53 -4.00 0.30
CA MET A 87 -4.81 -3.57 0.83
C MET A 87 -5.94 -4.15 0.00
N VAL A 88 -7.04 -4.54 0.66
CA VAL A 88 -8.32 -4.85 0.02
C VAL A 88 -9.25 -3.67 0.22
N VAL A 89 -9.80 -3.14 -0.86
CA VAL A 89 -10.49 -1.84 -0.88
C VAL A 89 -11.82 -1.99 -1.64
N PRO A 90 -12.97 -1.54 -1.08
CA PRO A 90 -14.23 -1.48 -1.82
C PRO A 90 -14.15 -0.44 -2.93
N TYR A 91 -14.81 -0.69 -4.07
CA TYR A 91 -14.92 0.31 -5.13
C TYR A 91 -15.72 1.53 -4.67
N ARG A 92 -16.79 1.29 -3.91
CA ARG A 92 -17.61 2.35 -3.34
C ARG A 92 -16.80 3.12 -2.31
N HIS A 93 -16.87 4.45 -2.39
CA HIS A 93 -16.30 5.34 -1.40
C HIS A 93 -17.11 5.22 -0.10
N VAL A 94 -16.56 4.52 0.88
CA VAL A 94 -17.20 4.25 2.17
C VAL A 94 -16.13 4.24 3.26
N ALA A 95 -16.36 4.99 4.32
CA ALA A 95 -15.38 5.17 5.39
C ALA A 95 -15.47 4.06 6.44
N ASP A 96 -16.68 3.81 6.94
CA ASP A 96 -16.91 2.94 8.08
C ASP A 96 -17.16 1.49 7.65
N TYR A 97 -16.57 0.56 8.39
CA TYR A 97 -16.78 -0.88 8.19
C TYR A 97 -18.24 -1.29 8.38
N THR A 98 -18.98 -0.64 9.29
CA THR A 98 -20.40 -0.95 9.51
C THR A 98 -21.30 -0.57 8.36
N ASP A 99 -20.82 0.30 7.46
CA ASP A 99 -21.58 0.80 6.31
C ASP A 99 -21.36 -0.04 5.05
N LEU A 100 -20.55 -1.11 5.13
CA LEU A 100 -20.43 -2.07 4.03
C LEU A 100 -21.74 -2.85 3.85
N THR A 101 -22.10 -3.04 2.59
CA THR A 101 -23.17 -3.99 2.24
C THR A 101 -22.73 -5.42 2.56
N ALA A 102 -23.69 -6.35 2.65
CA ALA A 102 -23.38 -7.76 2.84
C ALA A 102 -22.49 -8.33 1.71
N ALA A 103 -22.73 -7.90 0.47
CA ALA A 103 -21.94 -8.31 -0.69
C ALA A 103 -20.48 -7.80 -0.61
N GLU A 104 -20.29 -6.52 -0.26
CA GLU A 104 -18.95 -5.95 -0.08
C GLU A 104 -18.20 -6.62 1.08
N THR A 105 -18.88 -6.87 2.20
CA THR A 105 -18.28 -7.52 3.38
C THR A 105 -17.81 -8.94 3.05
N ASP A 106 -18.65 -9.71 2.37
CA ASP A 106 -18.38 -11.08 1.97
C ASP A 106 -17.25 -11.15 0.93
N GLU A 107 -17.26 -10.28 -0.07
CA GLU A 107 -16.19 -10.25 -1.06
C GLU A 107 -14.86 -9.72 -0.50
N LEU A 108 -14.88 -8.73 0.38
CA LEU A 108 -13.70 -8.25 1.11
C LEU A 108 -13.05 -9.40 1.89
N ALA A 109 -13.84 -10.18 2.63
CA ALA A 109 -13.35 -11.35 3.35
C ALA A 109 -12.74 -12.41 2.41
N ARG A 110 -13.39 -12.70 1.28
CA ARG A 110 -12.87 -13.64 0.26
C ARG A 110 -11.57 -13.16 -0.38
N PHE A 111 -11.48 -11.88 -0.72
CA PHE A 111 -10.27 -11.26 -1.27
C PHE A 111 -9.12 -11.32 -0.28
N THR A 112 -9.39 -11.05 1.01
CA THR A 112 -8.38 -11.17 2.07
C THR A 112 -7.87 -12.61 2.20
N GLN A 113 -8.77 -13.61 2.17
CA GLN A 113 -8.35 -15.02 2.19
C GLN A 113 -7.52 -15.39 0.95
N GLN A 114 -7.91 -14.94 -0.24
CA GLN A 114 -7.18 -15.21 -1.47
C GLN A 114 -5.79 -14.57 -1.44
N ALA A 115 -5.69 -13.31 -1.04
CA ALA A 115 -4.43 -12.62 -0.85
C ALA A 115 -3.47 -13.38 0.07
N MET A 116 -3.96 -13.96 1.17
CA MET A 116 -3.13 -14.79 2.05
C MET A 116 -2.63 -16.06 1.35
N ARG A 117 -3.47 -16.75 0.56
CA ARG A 117 -3.08 -17.96 -0.18
C ARG A 117 -2.02 -17.63 -1.22
N VAL A 118 -2.23 -16.56 -1.98
CA VAL A 118 -1.31 -16.06 -3.01
C VAL A 118 0.03 -15.67 -2.36
N ALA A 119 0.01 -14.88 -1.29
CA ALA A 119 1.22 -14.48 -0.57
C ALA A 119 2.01 -15.68 -0.03
N ARG A 120 1.33 -16.71 0.50
CA ARG A 120 1.95 -17.98 0.89
C ARG A 120 2.65 -18.67 -0.27
N LYS A 121 1.97 -18.77 -1.42
CA LYS A 121 2.51 -19.40 -2.62
C LYS A 121 3.77 -18.71 -3.13
N VAL A 122 3.76 -17.37 -3.18
CA VAL A 122 4.85 -16.62 -3.83
C VAL A 122 6.03 -16.29 -2.93
N ALA A 123 5.81 -16.15 -1.61
CA ALA A 123 6.83 -15.61 -0.70
C ALA A 123 6.98 -16.37 0.62
N SER A 124 6.11 -17.36 0.89
CA SER A 124 6.17 -18.19 2.11
C SER A 124 6.34 -17.42 3.44
N PRO A 125 5.54 -16.36 3.72
CA PRO A 125 5.54 -15.71 5.03
C PRO A 125 5.20 -16.70 6.16
N HIS A 126 5.81 -16.47 7.32
CA HIS A 126 5.55 -17.25 8.54
C HIS A 126 4.24 -16.84 9.22
N GLY A 127 3.69 -15.67 8.89
CA GLY A 127 2.44 -15.17 9.43
C GLY A 127 1.92 -13.93 8.71
N PHE A 128 0.80 -13.39 9.20
CA PHE A 128 0.17 -12.20 8.64
C PHE A 128 -0.35 -11.31 9.76
N ASN A 129 -0.26 -9.99 9.57
CA ASN A 129 -1.14 -9.04 10.25
C ASN A 129 -2.22 -8.60 9.29
N ILE A 130 -3.47 -8.62 9.75
CA ILE A 130 -4.63 -8.18 8.99
C ILE A 130 -5.38 -7.20 9.88
N GLY A 131 -5.71 -6.02 9.35
CA GLY A 131 -6.29 -4.97 10.18
C GLY A 131 -6.80 -3.78 9.38
N MET A 132 -7.54 -2.93 10.08
CA MET A 132 -8.19 -1.74 9.53
C MET A 132 -8.10 -0.66 10.59
N ASN A 133 -7.73 0.55 10.19
CA ASN A 133 -7.82 1.72 11.06
C ASN A 133 -9.16 2.41 10.73
N GLN A 134 -10.02 2.60 11.73
CA GLN A 134 -11.35 3.20 11.55
C GLN A 134 -11.37 4.59 12.19
N GLY A 135 -11.47 5.63 11.34
CA GLY A 135 -11.39 7.03 11.74
C GLY A 135 -9.96 7.58 11.87
N VAL A 136 -9.83 8.91 11.79
CA VAL A 136 -8.53 9.62 11.81
C VAL A 136 -7.73 9.31 13.08
N VAL A 137 -8.39 9.26 14.24
CA VAL A 137 -7.75 9.01 15.55
C VAL A 137 -7.15 7.61 15.65
N ALA A 138 -7.70 6.63 14.91
CA ALA A 138 -7.15 5.28 14.85
C ALA A 138 -5.93 5.17 13.92
N GLY A 139 -5.49 6.27 13.31
CA GLY A 139 -4.36 6.29 12.37
C GLY A 139 -4.73 5.87 10.94
N ALA A 140 -5.99 6.06 10.54
CA ALA A 140 -6.40 5.86 9.16
C ALA A 140 -5.84 6.99 8.29
N GLY A 141 -4.93 6.66 7.36
CA GLY A 141 -4.31 7.66 6.50
C GLY A 141 -5.22 8.28 5.46
N ILE A 142 -6.21 7.50 5.03
CA ILE A 142 -7.35 7.98 4.26
C ILE A 142 -8.57 7.51 5.00
N ALA A 143 -9.00 8.30 5.98
CA ALA A 143 -10.11 7.93 6.84
C ALA A 143 -11.45 7.86 6.10
N ALA A 144 -11.61 8.59 4.99
CA ALA A 144 -12.85 8.66 4.23
C ALA A 144 -13.14 7.40 3.38
N HIS A 145 -12.14 6.54 3.16
CA HIS A 145 -12.30 5.35 2.32
C HIS A 145 -11.59 4.16 2.94
N LEU A 146 -12.40 3.23 3.41
CA LEU A 146 -12.03 1.98 4.04
C LEU A 146 -11.03 1.18 3.21
N HIS A 147 -10.00 0.66 3.87
CA HIS A 147 -9.02 -0.24 3.26
C HIS A 147 -8.52 -1.20 4.33
N GLN A 148 -8.59 -2.51 4.05
CA GLN A 148 -8.10 -3.54 4.96
C GLN A 148 -6.65 -3.88 4.58
N HIS A 149 -5.74 -3.66 5.51
CA HIS A 149 -4.34 -4.03 5.35
C HIS A 149 -4.14 -5.54 5.51
N LEU A 150 -3.26 -6.09 4.69
CA LEU A 150 -2.68 -7.42 4.85
C LEU A 150 -1.17 -7.29 4.72
N VAL A 151 -0.47 -7.60 5.81
CA VAL A 151 0.99 -7.49 5.92
C VAL A 151 1.60 -8.86 6.14
N PRO A 152 2.31 -9.44 5.15
CA PRO A 152 3.08 -10.65 5.33
C PRO A 152 4.21 -10.46 6.35
N ARG A 153 4.44 -11.45 7.22
CA ARG A 153 5.43 -11.41 8.32
C ARG A 153 6.40 -12.58 8.28
N TRP A 154 7.65 -12.32 8.64
CA TRP A 154 8.70 -13.34 8.80
C TRP A 154 9.35 -13.24 10.18
N GLY A 155 9.89 -14.36 10.65
CA GLY A 155 10.69 -14.35 11.88
C GLY A 155 11.92 -13.45 11.70
N GLY A 156 12.11 -12.48 12.59
CA GLY A 156 13.24 -11.55 12.52
C GLY A 156 13.10 -10.41 11.51
N ASP A 157 11.91 -10.18 10.96
CA ASP A 157 11.65 -9.06 10.02
C ASP A 157 11.72 -7.66 10.67
N ALA A 158 11.68 -7.61 12.00
CA ALA A 158 12.10 -6.48 12.81
C ALA A 158 13.52 -6.75 13.32
N ASN A 159 14.51 -6.13 12.69
CA ASN A 159 15.90 -6.16 13.10
C ASN A 159 16.36 -4.76 13.58
N PHE A 160 17.66 -4.59 13.87
CA PHE A 160 18.17 -3.31 14.37
C PHE A 160 17.99 -2.14 13.39
N MET A 161 17.86 -2.40 12.08
CA MET A 161 17.78 -1.36 11.06
C MET A 161 16.49 -0.52 11.20
N PRO A 162 15.27 -1.09 11.27
CA PRO A 162 14.06 -0.30 11.54
C PRO A 162 14.03 0.33 12.94
N VAL A 163 14.61 -0.33 13.94
CA VAL A 163 14.44 0.05 15.36
C VAL A 163 15.43 1.13 15.79
N ILE A 164 16.69 1.04 15.36
CA ILE A 164 17.77 1.96 15.76
C ILE A 164 18.12 2.89 14.59
N GLY A 165 18.27 2.32 13.39
CA GLY A 165 18.63 3.09 12.21
C GLY A 165 17.45 3.84 11.57
N HIS A 166 16.25 3.69 12.13
CA HIS A 166 14.98 4.13 11.52
C HIS A 166 14.87 3.74 10.04
N THR A 167 15.57 2.70 9.61
CA THR A 167 15.77 2.37 8.20
C THR A 167 15.17 1.02 7.86
N LYS A 168 14.25 0.96 6.90
CA LYS A 168 13.72 -0.32 6.42
C LYS A 168 14.23 -0.65 5.03
N VAL A 169 14.85 -1.83 4.90
CA VAL A 169 15.31 -2.40 3.63
C VAL A 169 14.18 -3.23 3.05
N LEU A 170 13.72 -2.88 1.86
CA LEU A 170 12.75 -3.64 1.08
C LEU A 170 13.53 -4.29 -0.07
N PRO A 171 13.71 -5.63 -0.07
CA PRO A 171 14.58 -6.31 -1.03
C PRO A 171 13.99 -6.44 -2.44
N GLN A 172 12.76 -5.98 -2.69
CA GLN A 172 12.05 -6.17 -3.95
C GLN A 172 11.30 -4.90 -4.37
N LEU A 173 11.28 -4.62 -5.68
CA LEU A 173 10.55 -3.48 -6.23
C LEU A 173 9.03 -3.72 -6.19
N LEU A 174 8.26 -2.63 -6.07
CA LEU A 174 6.79 -2.71 -6.03
C LEU A 174 6.21 -3.30 -7.33
N ALA A 175 6.71 -2.90 -8.48
CA ALA A 175 6.24 -3.40 -9.78
C ALA A 175 6.48 -4.92 -9.94
N GLU A 176 7.64 -5.40 -9.51
CA GLU A 176 7.98 -6.84 -9.50
C GLU A 176 7.09 -7.60 -8.52
N THR A 177 6.92 -7.07 -7.31
CA THR A 177 6.05 -7.62 -6.28
C THR A 177 4.61 -7.73 -6.79
N ARG A 178 4.11 -6.67 -7.44
CA ARG A 178 2.75 -6.64 -8.03
C ARG A 178 2.61 -7.71 -9.10
N THR A 179 3.58 -7.82 -9.99
CA THR A 179 3.57 -8.81 -11.08
C THR A 179 3.52 -10.22 -10.52
N LEU A 180 4.38 -10.53 -9.54
CA LEU A 180 4.43 -11.84 -8.90
C LEU A 180 3.11 -12.21 -8.22
N LEU A 181 2.52 -11.29 -7.46
CA LEU A 181 1.23 -11.52 -6.79
C LEU A 181 0.07 -11.62 -7.79
N ALA A 182 0.03 -10.76 -8.80
CA ALA A 182 -1.04 -10.73 -9.80
C ALA A 182 -1.05 -12.01 -10.65
N SER A 183 0.13 -12.47 -11.10
CA SER A 183 0.25 -13.71 -11.85
C SER A 183 -0.20 -14.94 -11.06
N ALA A 184 0.00 -14.95 -9.74
CA ALA A 184 -0.41 -16.05 -8.88
C ALA A 184 -1.86 -15.94 -8.37
N TRP A 185 -2.61 -14.89 -8.73
CA TRP A 185 -3.95 -14.64 -8.19
C TRP A 185 -5.04 -15.53 -8.79
N ALA A 186 -4.90 -15.90 -10.07
CA ALA A 186 -5.88 -16.68 -10.83
C ALA A 186 -5.56 -18.19 -10.91
N ASP A 187 -4.41 -18.60 -10.39
CA ASP A 187 -4.02 -20.01 -10.22
C ASP A 187 -4.67 -20.66 -9.00
#